data_AF-A0A356G369-F1
#
_entry.id   AF-A0A356G369-F1
#
_cell.length_a   1.000
_cell.length_b   1.000
_cell.length_c   1.000
_cell.angle_alpha   90.00
_cell.angle_beta   90.00
_cell.angle_gamma   90.00
#
_symmetry.space_group_name_H-M   'P 1'
#
loop_
_entity.id
_entity.type
_entity.pdbx_description
1 polymer ?
#
loop_
_entity_poly.entity_id
_entity_poly.type
_entity_poly.pdbx_seq_one_letter_code
_entity_poly.pdbx_strand_id
1 'polypeptide(L)'
;MRDRAADLAQTEERLHDAIPRALSRDREGVERSGRRLVEVSARLTRPAEATLARLAASLDALSPLSVLSRGYAIARDARGHVVKDAAELSAGDEVTVLLGSGSFGASVTSVNV
;
A
#
# COMPACT_ATOMS: atom_id res chain seq x y z
N MET A 1 -24.47 70.91 -2.98
CA MET A 1 -25.36 69.77 -3.30
C MET A 1 -24.91 69.01 -4.56
N ARG A 2 -24.42 69.66 -5.63
CA ARG A 2 -23.96 68.98 -6.86
C ARG A 2 -22.66 68.18 -6.74
N ASP A 3 -21.68 68.62 -5.93
CA ASP A 3 -20.41 67.88 -5.75
C ASP A 3 -20.59 66.48 -5.11
N ARG A 4 -21.42 66.37 -4.07
CA ARG A 4 -21.64 65.09 -3.37
C ARG A 4 -22.24 64.00 -4.26
N ALA A 5 -23.05 64.37 -5.26
CA ALA A 5 -23.63 63.41 -6.19
C ALA A 5 -22.58 62.88 -7.18
N ALA A 6 -21.64 63.71 -7.60
CA ALA A 6 -20.52 63.32 -8.45
C ALA A 6 -19.52 62.42 -7.70
N ASP A 7 -19.21 62.75 -6.45
CA ASP A 7 -18.32 61.93 -5.60
C ASP A 7 -18.90 60.54 -5.32
N LEU A 8 -20.22 60.45 -5.09
CA LEU A 8 -20.91 59.17 -4.90
C LEU A 8 -20.86 58.30 -6.17
N ALA A 9 -21.15 58.89 -7.34
CA ALA A 9 -21.10 58.17 -8.62
C ALA A 9 -19.68 57.67 -8.94
N GLN A 10 -18.65 58.48 -8.70
CA GLN A 10 -17.26 58.08 -8.89
C GLN A 10 -16.84 56.96 -7.93
N THR A 11 -17.33 57.00 -6.68
CA THR A 11 -17.03 55.97 -5.69
C THR A 11 -17.74 54.65 -6.01
N GLU A 12 -18.99 54.73 -6.48
CA GLU A 12 -19.79 53.59 -6.93
C GLU A 12 -19.15 52.91 -8.15
N GLU A 13 -18.71 53.68 -9.15
CA GLU A 13 -18.01 53.16 -10.32
C GLU A 13 -16.70 52.46 -9.94
N ARG A 14 -15.91 53.06 -9.05
CA ARG A 14 -14.69 52.43 -8.53
C ARG A 14 -14.96 51.14 -7.76
N LEU A 15 -16.06 51.08 -6.99
CA LEU A 15 -16.49 49.87 -6.29
C LEU A 15 -16.92 48.78 -7.27
N HIS A 16 -17.69 49.15 -8.30
CA HIS A 16 -18.17 48.24 -9.33
C HIS A 16 -17.02 47.59 -10.10
N ASP A 17 -15.94 48.33 -10.33
CA ASP A 17 -14.73 47.82 -10.98
C ASP A 17 -13.81 47.04 -10.03
N ALA A 18 -13.71 47.45 -8.76
CA ALA A 18 -12.77 46.86 -7.81
C ALA A 18 -13.27 45.51 -7.24
N ILE A 19 -14.58 45.36 -7.00
CA ILE A 19 -15.15 44.16 -6.38
C ILE A 19 -14.91 42.90 -7.25
N PRO A 20 -15.23 42.88 -8.57
CA PRO A 20 -15.00 41.71 -9.40
C PRO A 20 -13.52 41.32 -9.50
N ARG A 21 -12.63 42.32 -9.52
CA ARG A 21 -11.18 42.10 -9.53
C ARG A 21 -10.68 41.48 -8.22
N ALA A 22 -11.18 41.95 -7.08
CA ALA A 22 -10.84 41.38 -5.77
C ALA A 22 -11.32 39.93 -5.65
N LEU A 23 -12.59 39.66 -6.01
CA LEU A 23 -13.18 38.31 -5.97
C LEU A 23 -12.44 37.34 -6.90
N SER A 24 -12.03 37.80 -8.09
CA SER A 24 -11.26 36.96 -9.03
C SER A 24 -9.89 36.58 -8.45
N ARG A 25 -9.19 37.54 -7.83
CA ARG A 25 -7.89 37.29 -7.18
C ARG A 25 -8.00 36.31 -6.01
N ASP A 26 -9.02 36.47 -5.18
CA ASP A 26 -9.26 35.58 -4.05
C ASP A 26 -9.58 34.17 -4.54
N ARG A 27 -10.44 34.04 -5.56
CA ARG A 27 -10.76 32.75 -6.18
C ARG A 27 -9.53 32.06 -6.75
N GLU A 28 -8.68 32.79 -7.48
CA GLU A 28 -7.41 32.24 -7.96
C GLU A 28 -6.47 31.83 -6.81
N GLY A 29 -6.47 32.57 -5.70
CA GLY A 29 -5.69 32.23 -4.51
C GLY A 29 -6.12 30.92 -3.88
N VAL A 30 -7.43 30.70 -3.75
CA VAL A 30 -8.01 29.44 -3.27
C VAL A 30 -7.69 28.29 -4.23
N GLU A 31 -7.87 28.48 -5.53
CA GLU A 31 -7.56 27.46 -6.55
C GLU A 31 -6.08 27.06 -6.53
N ARG A 32 -5.16 28.04 -6.46
CA ARG A 32 -3.72 27.77 -6.34
C ARG A 32 -3.40 26.99 -5.06
N SER A 33 -4.01 27.36 -3.94
CA SER A 33 -3.79 26.68 -2.65
C SER A 33 -4.33 25.25 -2.69
N GLY A 34 -5.50 25.03 -3.27
CA GLY A 34 -6.10 23.71 -3.45
C GLY A 34 -5.22 22.80 -4.32
N ARG A 35 -4.76 23.30 -5.47
CA ARG A 35 -3.85 22.54 -6.35
C ARG A 35 -2.55 22.16 -5.64
N ARG A 36 -1.94 23.10 -4.91
CA ARG A 36 -0.70 22.86 -4.17
C ARG A 36 -0.90 21.82 -3.05
N LEU A 37 -2.05 21.84 -2.37
CA LEU A 37 -2.37 20.86 -1.34
C LEU A 37 -2.49 19.44 -1.92
N VAL A 38 -3.16 19.28 -3.06
CA VAL A 38 -3.25 17.98 -3.77
C VAL A 38 -1.88 17.49 -4.21
N GLU A 39 -1.03 18.36 -4.75
CA GLU A 39 0.33 17.98 -5.17
C GLU A 39 1.20 17.54 -3.98
N VAL A 40 1.20 18.31 -2.89
CA VAL A 40 2.03 18.03 -1.72
C VAL A 40 1.55 16.78 -0.98
N SER A 41 0.23 16.60 -0.83
CA SER A 41 -0.33 15.41 -0.18
C SER A 41 0.10 14.13 -0.86
N ALA A 42 0.01 14.06 -2.19
CA ALA A 42 0.50 12.90 -2.95
C ALA A 42 2.01 12.67 -2.80
N ARG A 43 2.82 13.74 -2.70
CA ARG A 43 4.27 13.59 -2.46
C ARG A 43 4.57 13.08 -1.05
N LEU A 44 3.77 13.44 -0.06
CA LEU A 44 3.94 13.00 1.33
C LEU A 44 3.59 11.52 1.53
N THR A 45 2.59 10.99 0.82
CA THR A 45 2.14 9.59 1.00
C THR A 45 2.96 8.57 0.20
N ARG A 46 3.45 8.94 -0.99
CA ARG A 46 4.22 8.05 -1.89
C ARG A 46 5.33 7.23 -1.22
N PRO A 47 6.20 7.80 -0.35
CA PRO A 47 7.27 7.03 0.28
C PRO A 47 6.73 5.94 1.23
N ALA A 48 5.64 6.24 1.94
CA ALA A 48 4.99 5.30 2.85
C ALA A 48 4.32 4.16 2.06
N GLU A 49 3.63 4.49 0.97
CA GLU A 49 3.04 3.50 0.05
C GLU A 49 4.10 2.55 -0.54
N ALA A 50 5.23 3.11 -1.01
CA ALA A 50 6.33 2.30 -1.55
C ALA A 50 6.97 1.40 -0.49
N THR A 51 7.13 1.89 0.73
CA THR A 51 7.66 1.11 1.85
C THR A 51 6.71 -0.03 2.22
N LEU A 52 5.41 0.25 2.31
CA LEU A 52 4.40 -0.75 2.60
C LEU A 52 4.37 -1.85 1.54
N ALA A 53 4.39 -1.47 0.25
CA ALA A 53 4.43 -2.43 -0.85
C ALA A 53 5.66 -3.33 -0.79
N ARG A 54 6.84 -2.76 -0.50
CA ARG A 54 8.09 -3.53 -0.36
C ARG A 54 8.05 -4.50 0.82
N LEU A 55 7.52 -4.06 1.96
CA LEU A 55 7.40 -4.90 3.16
C LEU A 55 6.40 -6.03 2.94
N ALA A 56 5.25 -5.75 2.31
CA ALA A 56 4.28 -6.78 1.93
C ALA A 56 4.89 -7.81 0.99
N ALA A 57 5.60 -7.38 -0.06
CA ALA A 57 6.31 -8.29 -0.97
C ALA A 57 7.39 -9.13 -0.25
N SER A 58 8.07 -8.55 0.75
CA SER A 58 9.06 -9.28 1.55
C SER A 58 8.39 -10.31 2.45
N LEU A 59 7.26 -9.98 3.08
CA LEU A 59 6.46 -10.93 3.87
C LEU A 59 5.92 -12.07 3.01
N ASP A 60 5.42 -11.76 1.82
CA ASP A 60 4.99 -12.77 0.86
C ASP A 60 6.15 -13.68 0.45
N ALA A 61 7.32 -13.12 0.14
CA ALA A 61 8.51 -13.91 -0.21
C ALA A 61 8.99 -14.81 0.94
N LEU A 62 8.82 -14.36 2.19
CA LEU A 62 9.17 -15.12 3.39
C LEU A 62 8.06 -16.09 3.84
N SER A 63 6.89 -16.05 3.22
CA SER A 63 5.78 -16.93 3.56
C SER A 63 6.09 -18.36 3.13
N PRO A 64 5.99 -19.36 4.03
CA PRO A 64 6.08 -20.78 3.67
C PRO A 64 5.10 -21.17 2.56
N LEU A 65 3.95 -20.49 2.46
CA LEU A 65 2.98 -20.68 1.39
C LEU A 65 3.54 -20.34 -0.01
N SER A 66 4.45 -19.36 -0.10
CA SER A 66 5.08 -18.97 -1.37
C SER A 66 6.15 -19.95 -1.83
N VAL A 67 6.77 -20.67 -0.89
CA VAL A 67 7.64 -21.81 -1.21
C VAL A 67 6.77 -22.99 -1.67
N LEU A 68 5.68 -23.26 -0.95
CA LEU A 68 4.78 -24.36 -1.27
C LEU A 68 4.01 -24.16 -2.60
N SER A 69 3.68 -22.92 -2.97
CA SER A 69 3.00 -22.59 -4.23
C SER A 69 3.88 -22.76 -5.47
N ARG A 70 5.21 -22.77 -5.30
CA ARG A 70 6.18 -23.07 -6.38
C ARG A 70 6.35 -24.58 -6.63
N GLY A 71 5.50 -25.41 -6.02
CA GLY A 71 5.49 -26.86 -6.19
C GLY A 71 6.40 -27.62 -5.21
N TYR A 72 6.93 -26.94 -4.19
CA TYR A 72 7.66 -27.59 -3.10
C TYR A 72 6.69 -28.09 -2.03
N ALA A 73 7.11 -29.11 -1.29
CA ALA A 73 6.36 -29.67 -0.18
C ALA A 73 7.20 -29.60 1.10
N ILE A 74 6.56 -29.38 2.25
CA ILE A 74 7.23 -29.43 3.55
C ILE A 74 6.82 -30.73 4.25
N ALA A 75 7.78 -31.62 4.47
CA ALA A 75 7.57 -32.82 5.27
C ALA A 75 7.73 -32.50 6.76
N ARG A 76 6.82 -33.02 7.58
CA ARG A 76 6.88 -32.96 9.04
C ARG A 76 6.89 -34.36 9.63
N ASP A 77 7.66 -34.56 10.69
CA ASP A 77 7.65 -35.80 11.46
C ASP A 77 6.32 -35.98 12.22
N ALA A 78 6.14 -37.13 12.87
CA ALA A 78 4.98 -37.41 13.72
C ALA A 78 4.82 -36.46 14.92
N ARG A 79 5.86 -35.68 15.27
CA ARG A 79 5.86 -34.68 16.34
C ARG A 79 5.57 -33.26 15.82
N GLY A 80 5.42 -33.09 14.51
CA GLY A 80 5.14 -31.82 13.85
C GLY A 80 6.38 -30.97 13.52
N HIS A 81 7.60 -31.49 13.70
CA HIS A 81 8.83 -30.80 13.33
C HIS A 81 9.09 -30.92 11.82
N VAL A 82 9.61 -29.85 11.21
CA VAL A 82 10.00 -29.86 9.80
C VAL A 82 11.26 -30.70 9.63
N VAL A 83 11.16 -31.73 8.79
CA VAL A 83 12.30 -32.56 8.40
C VAL A 83 13.18 -31.75 7.44
N LYS A 84 14.45 -31.57 7.80
CA LYS A 84 15.41 -30.81 6.98
C LYS A 84 16.45 -31.69 6.31
N ASP A 85 16.75 -32.83 6.93
CA ASP A 85 17.70 -33.83 6.44
C ASP A 85 16.98 -35.18 6.31
N ALA A 86 17.21 -35.89 5.21
CA ALA A 86 16.67 -37.22 5.00
C ALA A 86 17.18 -38.22 6.05
N ALA A 87 18.39 -38.01 6.59
CA ALA A 87 18.98 -38.85 7.64
C ALA A 87 18.23 -38.80 8.99
N GLU A 88 17.32 -37.83 9.18
CA GLU A 88 16.45 -37.75 10.36
C GLU A 88 15.26 -38.74 10.30
N LEU A 89 14.99 -39.31 9.12
CA LEU A 89 13.89 -40.24 8.89
C LEU A 89 14.39 -41.68 8.79
N SER A 90 13.52 -42.61 9.15
CA SER A 90 13.68 -44.04 8.93
C SER A 90 12.55 -44.60 8.08
N ALA A 91 12.82 -45.68 7.35
CA ALA A 91 11.77 -46.41 6.64
C ALA A 91 10.71 -46.93 7.64
N GLY A 92 9.44 -46.66 7.36
CA GLY A 92 8.30 -46.93 8.23
C GLY A 92 7.79 -45.70 8.99
N ASP A 93 8.53 -44.59 9.02
CA ASP A 93 8.08 -43.39 9.73
C ASP A 93 6.87 -42.75 9.05
N GLU A 94 5.93 -42.27 9.87
CA GLU A 94 4.79 -41.46 9.43
C GLU A 94 5.18 -39.99 9.36
N VAL A 95 4.90 -39.38 8.21
CA VAL A 95 5.16 -37.97 7.94
C VAL A 95 3.91 -37.27 7.44
N THR A 96 3.75 -36.00 7.82
CA THR A 96 2.73 -35.13 7.23
C THR A 96 3.38 -34.24 6.19
N VAL A 97 2.89 -34.31 4.96
CA VAL A 97 3.38 -33.49 3.85
C VAL A 97 2.40 -32.34 3.62
N LEU A 98 2.91 -31.12 3.79
CA LEU A 98 2.17 -29.90 3.50
C LEU A 98 2.48 -29.44 2.08
N LEU A 99 1.44 -29.13 1.31
CA LEU A 99 1.51 -28.62 -0.06
C LEU A 99 1.04 -27.16 -0.13
N GLY A 100 1.16 -26.53 -1.30
CA GLY A 100 0.69 -25.14 -1.52
C GLY A 100 -0.79 -24.93 -1.19
N SER A 101 -1.59 -25.99 -1.26
CA SER A 101 -2.94 -26.04 -0.76
C SER A 101 -3.21 -27.42 -0.15
N GLY A 102 -3.47 -27.45 1.15
CA GLY A 102 -3.78 -28.68 1.89
C GLY A 102 -2.55 -29.48 2.33
N SER A 103 -2.82 -30.64 2.92
CA SER A 103 -1.83 -31.56 3.48
C SER A 103 -2.31 -33.00 3.37
N PHE A 104 -1.38 -33.95 3.35
CA PHE A 104 -1.68 -35.38 3.42
C PHE A 104 -0.66 -36.11 4.29
N GLY A 105 -1.06 -37.27 4.84
CA GLY A 105 -0.16 -38.18 5.55
C GLY A 105 0.51 -39.14 4.58
N ALA A 106 1.77 -39.49 4.85
CA ALA A 106 2.54 -40.46 4.07
C ALA A 106 3.46 -41.26 4.98
N SER A 107 3.77 -42.49 4.57
CA SER A 107 4.77 -43.34 5.23
C SER A 107 6.06 -43.37 4.40
N VAL A 108 7.20 -43.27 5.06
CA VAL A 108 8.53 -43.31 4.43
C VAL A 108 8.84 -44.75 4.00
N THR A 109 9.01 -45.00 2.71
CA THR A 109 9.33 -46.35 2.20
C THR A 109 10.83 -46.63 2.14
N SER A 110 11.64 -45.63 1.81
CA SER A 110 13.10 -45.72 1.75
C SER A 110 13.74 -44.35 1.94
N VAL A 111 14.90 -44.31 2.58
CA VAL A 111 15.68 -43.09 2.82
C VAL A 111 17.00 -43.20 2.07
N ASN A 112 17.28 -42.22 1.22
CA ASN A 112 18.54 -42.12 0.48
C ASN A 112 19.28 -40.87 0.98
N VAL A 113 20.47 -41.06 1.54
CA VAL A 113 21.35 -40.01 2.06
C VAL A 113 22.52 -39.80 1.11
#